data_AF-A0A9X2PI85-F1
#
_entry.id   AF-A0A9X2PI85-F1
#
_cell.length_a   1.000
_cell.length_b   1.000
_cell.length_c   1.000
_cell.angle_alpha   90.00
_cell.angle_beta   90.00
_cell.angle_gamma   90.00
#
_symmetry.space_group_name_H-M   'P 1'
#
loop_
_entity.id
_entity.type
_entity.pdbx_description
1 polymer ?
#
loop_
_entity_poly.entity_id
_entity_poly.type
_entity_poly.pdbx_seq_one_letter_code
_entity_poly.pdbx_strand_id
1 'polypeptide(L)'
;MPGLPLSGTESLMVLGALVGLGGLVGLGESLRAWGLRASTTRRLVHTGVGLFVAATPVLFGRPLPVYLLAGVFTVANATARARHWWPGIHAARPGSWGTVALPVSVVAALGMTWSIAPDRLFAFQGAYLVLALADPAASWVGERSTRSGTAPLNATVPGSLTFAGVAFGLSVLVLGGGTSWGLGAVVGAATGAALVATPVEAVSARGWDNFFVPVALVLVWVPLQEGTLRIGALGGALLVGILFGGLAHGADALDLRGAAVGGLFAASLVGLGGTAWAVPGVVFFGLSSALTYVQADRHAAAAAGAPRRTEAQVLANGGVAWAALAGSAVLPSGGAVLAGGYAVFVGALAAAAADTWATEVGTRFSTAPWSLRTGRRVAAGTSGAVSVTGTVAAMLGAASVAGAAVLTNGPVTGDVRGDVVLLVGAGLLGMAADSLVGAFLQAQYRADSGEWRETPPAQGAAPVRGWAPMGNNAVNFVGTTVGGGIALAGVLLVG
;
A
#
# COMPACT_ATOMS: atom_id res chain seq x y z
N MET A 1 -15.05 -11.70 -17.81
CA MET A 1 -15.42 -12.61 -18.92
C MET A 1 -15.74 -13.99 -18.36
N PRO A 2 -16.98 -14.48 -18.46
CA PRO A 2 -17.31 -15.85 -18.05
C PRO A 2 -16.93 -16.86 -19.16
N GLY A 3 -16.32 -17.98 -18.76
CA GLY A 3 -16.92 -19.27 -19.13
C GLY A 3 -16.43 -20.06 -20.35
N LEU A 4 -15.27 -19.79 -20.96
CA LEU A 4 -14.68 -20.78 -21.89
C LEU A 4 -13.45 -21.45 -21.26
N PRO A 5 -13.40 -22.80 -21.20
CA PRO A 5 -12.20 -23.52 -20.81
C PRO A 5 -11.04 -23.13 -21.74
N LEU A 6 -9.80 -23.35 -21.28
CA LEU A 6 -8.63 -23.17 -22.14
C LEU A 6 -8.81 -24.02 -23.40
N SER A 7 -8.49 -23.47 -24.57
CA SER A 7 -8.38 -24.29 -25.77
C SER A 7 -7.25 -25.32 -25.62
N GLY A 8 -7.24 -26.37 -26.44
CA GLY A 8 -6.15 -27.36 -26.43
C GLY A 8 -4.78 -26.69 -26.62
N THR A 9 -4.68 -25.74 -27.54
CA THR A 9 -3.46 -24.97 -27.80
C THR A 9 -3.07 -24.09 -26.62
N GLU A 10 -4.02 -23.38 -26.01
CA GLU A 10 -3.75 -22.56 -24.81
C GLU A 10 -3.29 -23.43 -23.63
N SER A 11 -3.87 -24.62 -23.48
CA SER A 11 -3.48 -25.58 -22.44
C SER A 11 -2.03 -26.06 -22.65
N LEU A 12 -1.65 -26.37 -23.89
CA LEU A 12 -0.27 -26.74 -24.24
C LEU A 12 0.71 -25.58 -24.01
N MET A 13 0.33 -24.35 -24.35
CA MET A 13 1.15 -23.16 -24.10
C MET A 13 1.33 -22.90 -22.59
N VAL A 14 0.27 -23.05 -21.78
CA VAL A 14 0.36 -22.95 -20.32
C VAL A 14 1.27 -24.03 -19.74
N LEU A 15 1.16 -25.27 -20.21
CA LEU A 15 2.06 -26.35 -19.79
C LEU A 15 3.51 -26.07 -20.19
N GLY A 16 3.75 -25.61 -21.42
CA GLY A 16 5.07 -25.20 -21.88
C GLY A 16 5.66 -24.07 -21.03
N ALA A 17 4.85 -23.07 -20.66
CA ALA A 17 5.25 -22.00 -19.77
C ALA A 17 5.59 -22.49 -18.36
N LEU A 18 4.79 -23.41 -17.79
CA LEU A 18 5.08 -24.03 -16.50
C LEU A 18 6.41 -24.78 -16.51
N VAL A 19 6.67 -25.56 -17.56
CA VAL A 19 7.93 -26.29 -17.73
C VAL A 19 9.10 -25.32 -17.91
N GLY A 20 8.95 -24.29 -18.73
CA GLY A 20 9.98 -23.27 -18.97
C GLY A 20 10.35 -22.49 -17.72
N LEU A 21 9.36 -22.02 -16.95
CA LEU A 21 9.57 -21.32 -15.68
C LEU A 21 10.15 -22.24 -14.61
N GLY A 22 9.68 -23.50 -14.53
CA GLY A 22 10.28 -24.52 -13.67
C GLY A 22 11.74 -24.80 -14.02
N GLY A 23 12.05 -24.88 -15.32
CA GLY A 23 13.41 -25.02 -15.83
C GLY A 23 14.31 -23.83 -15.49
N LEU A 24 13.80 -22.60 -15.58
CA LEU A 24 14.53 -21.39 -15.18
C LEU A 24 14.87 -21.40 -13.69
N VAL A 25 13.91 -21.77 -12.83
CA VAL A 25 14.12 -21.94 -11.39
C VAL A 25 15.14 -23.05 -11.11
N GLY A 26 15.01 -24.20 -11.78
CA GLY A 26 15.94 -25.32 -11.67
C GLY A 26 17.36 -24.94 -12.08
N LEU A 27 17.52 -24.22 -13.20
CA LEU A 27 18.80 -23.70 -13.66
C LEU A 27 19.42 -22.76 -12.62
N GLY A 28 18.63 -21.85 -12.02
CA GLY A 28 19.10 -20.98 -10.95
C GLY A 28 19.65 -21.76 -9.74
N GLU A 29 19.00 -22.87 -9.39
CA GLU A 29 19.45 -23.76 -8.32
C GLU A 29 20.71 -24.56 -8.70
N SER A 30 20.79 -25.07 -9.93
CA SER A 30 21.99 -25.76 -10.44
C SER A 30 23.20 -24.84 -10.49
N LEU A 31 23.04 -23.61 -10.98
CA LEU A 31 24.09 -22.59 -10.99
C LEU A 31 24.58 -22.26 -9.56
N ARG A 32 23.66 -22.22 -8.59
CA ARG A 32 24.01 -22.03 -7.18
C ARG A 32 24.80 -23.22 -6.65
N ALA A 33 24.40 -24.45 -6.97
CA ALA A 33 25.12 -25.66 -6.59
C ALA A 33 26.53 -25.70 -7.22
N TRP A 34 26.72 -25.08 -8.38
CA TRP A 34 28.03 -24.88 -9.03
C TRP A 34 28.84 -23.70 -8.48
N GLY A 35 28.41 -23.08 -7.37
CA GLY A 35 29.17 -22.08 -6.64
C GLY A 35 28.86 -20.62 -7.01
N LEU A 36 27.87 -20.34 -7.87
CA LEU A 36 27.43 -18.96 -8.08
C LEU A 36 26.76 -18.40 -6.81
N ARG A 37 27.01 -17.13 -6.52
CA ARG A 37 26.42 -16.43 -5.37
C ARG A 37 24.89 -16.43 -5.48
N ALA A 38 24.22 -16.67 -4.34
CA ALA A 38 22.77 -16.68 -4.27
C ALA A 38 22.11 -15.36 -4.70
N SER A 39 22.78 -14.21 -4.50
CA SER A 39 22.27 -12.92 -5.00
C SER A 39 22.27 -12.83 -6.52
N THR A 40 23.27 -13.42 -7.19
CA THR A 40 23.36 -13.49 -8.66
C THR A 40 22.31 -14.41 -9.25
N THR A 41 22.16 -15.63 -8.72
CA THR A 41 21.17 -16.59 -9.24
C THR A 41 19.75 -16.09 -9.00
N ARG A 42 19.46 -15.44 -7.87
CA ARG A 42 18.19 -14.76 -7.61
C ARG A 42 17.87 -13.71 -8.67
N ARG A 43 18.83 -12.87 -9.03
CA ARG A 43 18.64 -11.83 -10.06
C ARG A 43 18.37 -12.42 -11.42
N LEU A 44 19.10 -13.48 -11.81
CA LEU A 44 18.87 -14.17 -13.08
C LEU A 44 17.46 -14.75 -13.15
N VAL A 45 17.01 -15.44 -12.09
CA VAL A 45 15.64 -15.98 -12.02
C VAL A 45 14.60 -14.84 -12.03
N HIS A 46 14.81 -13.79 -11.23
CA HIS A 46 13.91 -12.62 -11.19
C HIS A 46 13.78 -11.93 -12.55
N THR A 47 14.91 -11.65 -13.22
CA THR A 47 14.92 -11.08 -14.57
C THR A 47 14.23 -12.00 -15.56
N GLY A 48 14.54 -13.30 -15.57
CA GLY A 48 13.93 -14.25 -16.48
C GLY A 48 12.41 -14.38 -16.29
N VAL A 49 11.94 -14.47 -15.05
CA VAL A 49 10.49 -14.53 -14.75
C VAL A 49 9.83 -13.20 -15.12
N GLY A 50 10.42 -12.05 -14.77
CA GLY A 50 9.86 -10.74 -15.10
C GLY A 50 9.77 -10.48 -16.61
N LEU A 51 10.82 -10.86 -17.37
CA LEU A 51 10.81 -10.79 -18.84
C LEU A 51 9.77 -11.73 -19.44
N PHE A 52 9.63 -12.94 -18.89
CA PHE A 52 8.56 -13.85 -19.30
C PHE A 52 7.18 -13.22 -19.09
N VAL A 53 6.91 -12.63 -17.91
CA VAL A 53 5.65 -11.96 -17.61
C VAL A 53 5.39 -10.83 -18.61
N ALA A 54 6.38 -9.97 -18.88
CA ALA A 54 6.26 -8.89 -19.87
C ALA A 54 5.97 -9.39 -21.30
N ALA A 55 6.46 -10.58 -21.65
CA ALA A 55 6.23 -11.21 -22.95
C ALA A 55 4.87 -11.93 -23.05
N THR A 56 4.15 -12.15 -21.94
CA THR A 56 2.90 -12.94 -21.97
C THR A 56 1.83 -12.42 -22.94
N PRO A 57 1.64 -11.10 -23.17
CA PRO A 57 0.67 -10.63 -24.16
C PRO A 57 1.03 -10.97 -25.61
N VAL A 58 2.29 -11.33 -25.89
CA VAL A 58 2.74 -11.81 -27.20
C VAL A 58 2.48 -13.33 -27.33
N LEU A 59 2.54 -14.05 -26.21
CA LEU A 59 2.38 -15.51 -26.18
C LEU A 59 0.92 -15.95 -26.13
N PHE A 60 0.05 -15.18 -25.48
CA PHE A 60 -1.35 -15.53 -25.26
C PHE A 60 -2.27 -14.46 -25.86
N GLY A 61 -3.35 -14.88 -26.52
CA GLY A 61 -4.33 -13.97 -27.13
C GLY A 61 -5.31 -13.31 -26.15
N ARG A 62 -5.37 -13.77 -24.90
CA ARG A 62 -6.26 -13.26 -23.85
C ARG A 62 -5.62 -13.44 -22.45
N PRO A 63 -6.08 -12.72 -21.42
CA PRO A 63 -5.42 -12.74 -20.10
C PRO A 63 -5.67 -14.01 -19.26
N LEU A 64 -6.68 -14.84 -19.57
CA LEU A 64 -7.05 -15.99 -18.73
C LEU A 64 -5.89 -16.98 -18.46
N PRO A 65 -5.12 -17.45 -19.46
CA PRO A 65 -3.94 -18.28 -19.24
C PRO A 65 -2.95 -17.68 -18.24
N VAL A 66 -2.76 -16.36 -18.28
CA VAL A 66 -1.82 -15.65 -17.41
C VAL A 66 -2.35 -15.55 -15.98
N TYR A 67 -3.64 -15.33 -15.79
CA TYR A 67 -4.27 -15.44 -14.46
C TYR A 67 -4.09 -16.83 -13.85
N LEU A 68 -4.27 -17.89 -14.64
CA LEU A 68 -4.09 -19.26 -14.16
C LEU A 68 -2.64 -19.55 -13.77
N LEU A 69 -1.68 -19.15 -14.62
CA LEU A 69 -0.25 -19.24 -14.31
C LEU A 69 0.07 -18.48 -13.01
N ALA A 70 -0.35 -17.22 -12.90
CA ALA A 70 -0.11 -16.39 -11.71
C ALA A 70 -0.75 -17.01 -10.45
N GLY A 71 -1.97 -17.55 -10.54
CA GLY A 71 -2.63 -18.23 -9.43
C GLY A 71 -1.86 -19.47 -8.97
N VAL A 72 -1.47 -20.34 -9.91
CA VAL A 72 -0.67 -21.55 -9.63
C VAL A 72 0.67 -21.18 -8.99
N PHE A 73 1.39 -20.21 -9.55
CA PHE A 73 2.68 -19.77 -9.00
C PHE A 73 2.53 -19.08 -7.65
N THR A 74 1.44 -18.38 -7.38
CA THR A 74 1.16 -17.79 -6.06
C THR A 74 1.03 -18.89 -5.01
N VAL A 75 0.20 -19.89 -5.27
CA VAL A 75 -0.02 -21.02 -4.34
C VAL A 75 1.26 -21.84 -4.18
N ALA A 76 1.95 -22.13 -5.28
CA ALA A 76 3.20 -22.90 -5.26
C ALA A 76 4.29 -22.20 -4.45
N ASN A 77 4.53 -20.90 -4.69
CA ASN A 77 5.53 -20.13 -3.94
C ASN A 77 5.15 -19.95 -2.47
N ALA A 78 3.87 -19.72 -2.15
CA ALA A 78 3.41 -19.62 -0.78
C ALA A 78 3.60 -20.95 -0.01
N THR A 79 3.29 -22.07 -0.66
CA THR A 79 3.48 -23.42 -0.10
C THR A 79 4.96 -23.75 0.06
N ALA A 80 5.77 -23.49 -0.97
CA ALA A 80 7.22 -23.71 -0.93
C ALA A 80 7.85 -22.91 0.22
N ARG A 81 7.45 -21.66 0.41
CA ARG A 81 7.90 -20.83 1.52
C ARG A 81 7.46 -21.40 2.88
N ALA A 82 6.20 -21.76 3.04
CA ALA A 82 5.66 -22.31 4.29
C ALA A 82 6.27 -23.66 4.68
N ARG A 83 6.67 -24.46 3.69
CA ARG A 83 7.33 -25.77 3.87
C ARG A 83 8.87 -25.70 3.79
N HIS A 84 9.45 -24.51 3.66
CA HIS A 84 10.89 -24.29 3.49
C HIS A 84 11.52 -25.04 2.29
N TRP A 85 10.75 -25.25 1.22
CA TRP A 85 11.24 -25.79 -0.05
C TRP A 85 12.05 -24.75 -0.82
N TRP A 86 12.96 -25.22 -1.68
CA TRP A 86 13.88 -24.40 -2.48
C TRP A 86 14.67 -23.39 -1.64
N PRO A 87 15.63 -23.87 -0.83
CA PRO A 87 16.54 -22.99 -0.11
C PRO A 87 17.28 -22.02 -1.05
N GLY A 88 17.45 -22.37 -2.33
CA GLY A 88 17.91 -21.50 -3.43
C GLY A 88 17.44 -20.07 -3.38
N ILE A 89 16.12 -19.98 -3.36
CA ILE A 89 15.39 -18.75 -3.59
C ILE A 89 15.09 -18.07 -2.25
N HIS A 90 14.83 -18.86 -1.21
CA HIS A 90 14.42 -18.36 0.10
C HIS A 90 15.58 -18.13 1.08
N ALA A 91 16.72 -18.83 0.95
CA ALA A 91 17.84 -18.67 1.90
C ALA A 91 18.60 -17.35 1.72
N ALA A 92 18.58 -16.75 0.53
CA ALA A 92 19.23 -15.45 0.29
C ALA A 92 18.56 -14.30 1.07
N ARG A 93 17.23 -14.39 1.28
CA ARG A 93 16.45 -13.46 2.12
C ARG A 93 15.31 -14.22 2.81
N PRO A 94 15.54 -14.86 3.96
CA PRO A 94 14.54 -15.71 4.65
C PRO A 94 13.23 -14.98 5.00
N GLY A 95 13.30 -13.66 5.22
CA GLY A 95 12.14 -12.81 5.50
C GLY A 95 11.39 -12.28 4.27
N SER A 96 11.86 -12.56 3.04
CA SER A 96 11.26 -12.02 1.82
C SER A 96 9.99 -12.77 1.39
N TRP A 97 9.04 -12.02 0.86
CA TRP A 97 7.81 -12.47 0.22
C TRP A 97 7.81 -12.22 -1.29
N GLY A 98 8.93 -11.76 -1.86
CA GLY A 98 8.99 -11.35 -3.27
C GLY A 98 8.58 -12.42 -4.29
N THR A 99 8.81 -13.70 -3.98
CA THR A 99 8.38 -14.85 -4.82
C THR A 99 6.87 -15.03 -4.87
N VAL A 100 6.15 -14.62 -3.82
CA VAL A 100 4.69 -14.63 -3.73
C VAL A 100 4.13 -13.30 -4.22
N ALA A 101 4.77 -12.18 -3.88
CA ALA A 101 4.34 -10.83 -4.23
C ALA A 101 4.33 -10.61 -5.76
N LEU A 102 5.30 -11.17 -6.49
CA LEU A 102 5.37 -11.06 -7.95
C LEU A 102 4.13 -11.64 -8.67
N PRO A 103 3.76 -12.94 -8.51
CA PRO A 103 2.59 -13.47 -9.18
C PRO A 103 1.27 -12.84 -8.68
N VAL A 104 1.20 -12.41 -7.41
CA VAL A 104 0.05 -11.63 -6.91
C VAL A 104 -0.07 -10.28 -7.63
N SER A 105 1.06 -9.63 -7.91
CA SER A 105 1.06 -8.38 -8.67
C SER A 105 0.59 -8.58 -10.11
N VAL A 106 0.89 -9.73 -10.72
CA VAL A 106 0.41 -10.06 -12.07
C VAL A 106 -1.11 -10.10 -12.11
N VAL A 107 -1.76 -10.70 -11.11
CA VAL A 107 -3.22 -10.72 -11.01
C VAL A 107 -3.78 -9.29 -10.93
N ALA A 108 -3.21 -8.45 -10.07
CA ALA A 108 -3.64 -7.06 -9.93
C ALA A 108 -3.42 -6.26 -11.22
N ALA A 109 -2.22 -6.33 -11.80
CA ALA A 109 -1.85 -5.60 -13.02
C ALA A 109 -2.72 -6.03 -14.21
N LEU A 110 -2.99 -7.33 -14.40
CA LEU A 110 -3.91 -7.83 -15.42
C LEU A 110 -5.31 -7.24 -15.25
N GLY A 111 -5.79 -7.14 -14.00
CA GLY A 111 -7.11 -6.59 -13.66
C GLY A 111 -7.21 -5.08 -13.92
N MET A 112 -6.10 -4.36 -13.84
CA MET A 112 -6.01 -2.92 -14.11
C MET A 112 -5.71 -2.58 -15.57
N THR A 113 -5.29 -3.55 -16.39
CA THR A 113 -4.79 -3.31 -17.76
C THR A 113 -5.49 -4.20 -18.79
N TRP A 114 -4.88 -5.33 -19.15
CA TRP A 114 -5.28 -6.21 -20.25
C TRP A 114 -6.73 -6.71 -20.13
N SER A 115 -7.22 -6.92 -18.90
CA SER A 115 -8.61 -7.36 -18.69
C SER A 115 -9.64 -6.27 -18.94
N ILE A 116 -9.21 -5.00 -18.91
CA ILE A 116 -10.07 -3.84 -19.13
C ILE A 116 -10.06 -3.45 -20.59
N ALA A 117 -8.87 -3.19 -21.15
CA ALA A 117 -8.75 -2.73 -22.52
C ALA A 117 -7.40 -3.10 -23.15
N PRO A 118 -7.36 -3.47 -24.45
CA PRO A 118 -6.11 -3.83 -25.14
C PRO A 118 -5.08 -2.70 -25.23
N ASP A 119 -5.51 -1.45 -25.28
CA ASP A 119 -4.64 -0.27 -25.34
C ASP A 119 -3.88 -0.01 -24.03
N ARG A 120 -4.25 -0.67 -22.93
CA ARG A 120 -3.51 -0.65 -21.66
C ARG A 120 -2.38 -1.68 -21.60
N LEU A 121 -2.19 -2.50 -22.64
CA LEU A 121 -1.17 -3.55 -22.67
C LEU A 121 0.26 -3.01 -22.52
N PHE A 122 0.57 -1.86 -23.12
CA PHE A 122 1.91 -1.27 -22.99
C PHE A 122 2.27 -1.00 -21.52
N ALA A 123 1.28 -0.62 -20.69
CA ALA A 123 1.50 -0.33 -19.28
C ALA A 123 1.80 -1.62 -18.50
N PHE A 124 1.10 -2.71 -18.79
CA PHE A 124 1.40 -4.03 -18.22
C PHE A 124 2.81 -4.48 -18.59
N GLN A 125 3.13 -4.51 -19.89
CA GLN A 125 4.43 -5.00 -20.37
C GLN A 125 5.57 -4.12 -19.85
N GLY A 126 5.40 -2.79 -19.91
CA GLY A 126 6.38 -1.85 -19.39
C GLY A 126 6.64 -1.98 -17.91
N ALA A 127 5.60 -2.19 -17.10
CA ALA A 127 5.73 -2.32 -15.66
C ALA A 127 6.59 -3.52 -15.28
N TYR A 128 6.40 -4.65 -15.97
CA TYR A 128 7.21 -5.85 -15.76
C TYR A 128 8.59 -5.78 -16.42
N LEU A 129 8.77 -5.05 -17.51
CA LEU A 129 10.10 -4.75 -18.06
C LEU A 129 10.93 -3.93 -17.07
N VAL A 130 10.36 -2.88 -16.49
CA VAL A 130 11.01 -2.08 -15.45
C VAL A 130 11.34 -2.96 -14.25
N LEU A 131 10.40 -3.75 -13.73
CA LEU A 131 10.67 -4.64 -12.59
C LEU A 131 11.74 -5.70 -12.90
N ALA A 132 11.76 -6.25 -14.11
CA ALA A 132 12.69 -7.30 -14.52
C ALA A 132 14.14 -6.82 -14.66
N LEU A 133 14.34 -5.53 -14.94
CA LEU A 133 15.64 -4.98 -15.31
C LEU A 133 16.15 -3.92 -14.31
N ALA A 134 15.30 -2.99 -13.86
CA ALA A 134 15.70 -1.93 -12.95
C ALA A 134 16.04 -2.46 -11.55
N ASP A 135 15.24 -3.38 -10.99
CA ASP A 135 15.49 -3.94 -9.65
C ASP A 135 16.78 -4.80 -9.57
N PRO A 136 17.03 -5.73 -10.51
CA PRO A 136 18.31 -6.44 -10.57
C PRO A 136 19.52 -5.53 -10.77
N ALA A 137 19.39 -4.48 -11.59
CA ALA A 137 20.46 -3.51 -11.80
C ALA A 137 20.74 -2.69 -10.52
N ALA A 138 19.70 -2.18 -9.88
CA ALA A 138 19.76 -1.42 -8.64
C ALA A 138 20.40 -2.22 -7.50
N SER A 139 19.96 -3.46 -7.33
CA SER A 139 20.54 -4.36 -6.33
C SER A 139 22.01 -4.67 -6.64
N TRP A 140 22.40 -4.81 -7.92
CA TRP A 140 23.79 -5.07 -8.31
C TRP A 140 24.73 -3.91 -8.02
N VAL A 141 24.32 -2.68 -8.34
CA VAL A 141 25.09 -1.49 -7.98
C VAL A 141 25.11 -1.30 -6.46
N GLY A 142 23.95 -1.44 -5.81
CA GLY A 142 23.83 -1.28 -4.35
C GLY A 142 24.71 -2.23 -3.55
N GLU A 143 24.79 -3.51 -3.92
CA GLU A 143 25.68 -4.49 -3.28
C GLU A 143 27.17 -4.18 -3.45
N ARG A 144 27.55 -3.49 -4.54
CA ARG A 144 28.95 -3.08 -4.76
C ARG A 144 29.34 -1.86 -3.95
N SER A 145 28.39 -0.93 -3.76
CA SER A 145 28.61 0.31 -3.02
C SER A 145 28.66 0.14 -1.50
N THR A 146 28.00 -0.86 -0.93
CA THR A 146 27.92 -1.09 0.53
C THR A 146 29.08 -1.87 1.14
N ARG A 147 30.15 -2.12 0.36
CA ARG A 147 31.40 -2.72 0.88
C ARG A 147 32.09 -1.90 1.98
N SER A 148 31.61 -0.69 2.32
CA SER A 148 32.16 0.19 3.36
C SER A 148 31.40 0.22 4.70
N GLY A 149 30.55 -0.77 4.99
CA GLY A 149 30.07 -1.01 6.36
C GLY A 149 29.20 0.11 6.96
N THR A 150 27.91 0.09 6.62
CA THR A 150 26.72 0.53 7.38
C THR A 150 25.63 0.92 6.38
N ALA A 151 24.53 0.18 6.33
CA ALA A 151 23.33 0.62 5.63
C ALA A 151 22.10 0.33 6.50
N PRO A 152 21.43 1.36 7.06
CA PRO A 152 20.22 1.18 7.84
C PRO A 152 18.93 1.19 6.99
N LEU A 153 19.03 1.15 5.66
CA LEU A 153 17.89 1.15 4.73
C LEU A 153 18.02 -0.02 3.75
N ASN A 154 16.90 -0.65 3.38
CA ASN A 154 16.87 -1.71 2.35
C ASN A 154 17.45 -1.26 1.00
N ALA A 155 17.43 0.05 0.73
CA ALA A 155 17.93 0.68 -0.49
C ALA A 155 19.13 1.59 -0.21
N THR A 156 20.05 1.65 -1.16
CA THR A 156 21.24 2.51 -1.13
C THR A 156 21.05 3.67 -2.08
N VAL A 157 21.73 4.81 -1.87
CA VAL A 157 21.66 5.93 -2.81
C VAL A 157 22.12 5.52 -4.22
N PRO A 158 23.26 4.83 -4.42
CA PRO A 158 23.68 4.39 -5.75
C PRO A 158 22.70 3.39 -6.39
N GLY A 159 22.13 2.48 -5.59
CA GLY A 159 21.11 1.55 -6.05
C GLY A 159 19.84 2.27 -6.51
N SER A 160 19.34 3.23 -5.72
CA SER A 160 18.13 4.00 -6.04
C SER A 160 18.31 4.86 -7.30
N LEU A 161 19.48 5.49 -7.47
CA LEU A 161 19.81 6.25 -8.68
C LEU A 161 19.91 5.34 -9.92
N THR A 162 20.44 4.13 -9.76
CA THR A 162 20.48 3.13 -10.82
C THR A 162 19.07 2.69 -11.20
N PHE A 163 18.22 2.40 -10.21
CA PHE A 163 16.82 2.08 -10.43
C PHE A 163 16.13 3.19 -11.23
N ALA A 164 16.24 4.45 -10.77
CA ALA A 164 15.63 5.60 -11.41
C ALA A 164 16.06 5.77 -12.87
N GLY A 165 17.37 5.64 -13.16
CA GLY A 165 17.91 5.78 -14.51
C GLY A 165 17.44 4.67 -15.45
N VAL A 166 17.47 3.41 -15.01
CA VAL A 166 17.00 2.26 -15.81
C VAL A 166 15.49 2.33 -16.00
N ALA A 167 14.73 2.64 -14.95
CA ALA A 167 13.28 2.82 -15.02
C ALA A 167 12.91 3.94 -16.01
N PHE A 168 13.58 5.10 -15.95
CA PHE A 168 13.36 6.19 -16.89
C PHE A 168 13.64 5.77 -18.34
N GLY A 169 14.80 5.17 -18.62
CA GLY A 169 15.16 4.75 -19.98
C GLY A 169 14.18 3.72 -20.57
N LEU A 170 13.80 2.71 -19.77
CA LEU A 170 12.79 1.73 -20.18
C LEU A 170 11.41 2.37 -20.36
N SER A 171 11.04 3.34 -19.52
CA SER A 171 9.78 4.08 -19.66
C SER A 171 9.75 4.85 -20.98
N VAL A 172 10.85 5.51 -21.37
CA VAL A 172 10.94 6.22 -22.66
C VAL A 172 10.76 5.24 -23.83
N LEU A 173 11.40 4.06 -23.79
CA LEU A 173 11.27 3.06 -24.85
C LEU A 173 9.85 2.50 -24.94
N VAL A 174 9.26 2.13 -23.80
CA VAL A 174 7.90 1.56 -23.74
C VAL A 174 6.87 2.59 -24.19
N LEU A 175 6.93 3.81 -23.68
CA LEU A 175 5.97 4.86 -24.02
C LEU A 175 6.16 5.33 -25.47
N GLY A 176 7.40 5.50 -25.93
CA GLY A 176 7.69 5.92 -27.30
C GLY A 176 7.33 4.88 -28.36
N GLY A 177 7.42 3.57 -28.04
CA GLY A 177 7.01 2.49 -28.94
C GLY A 177 5.56 2.05 -28.78
N GLY A 178 4.97 2.25 -27.60
CA GLY A 178 3.64 1.76 -27.24
C GLY A 178 2.52 2.80 -27.31
N THR A 179 2.85 4.08 -27.49
CA THR A 179 1.88 5.19 -27.58
C THR A 179 2.12 6.05 -28.81
N SER A 180 1.13 6.85 -29.19
CA SER A 180 1.24 7.87 -30.24
C SER A 180 1.68 9.24 -29.71
N TRP A 181 2.21 9.29 -28.48
CA TRP A 181 2.52 10.56 -27.81
C TRP A 181 3.77 11.23 -28.42
N GLY A 182 3.76 12.57 -28.44
CA GLY A 182 4.95 13.33 -28.83
C GLY A 182 6.09 13.20 -27.81
N LEU A 183 7.33 13.46 -28.25
CA LEU A 183 8.54 13.30 -27.44
C LEU A 183 8.46 13.96 -26.06
N GLY A 184 7.96 15.20 -25.98
CA GLY A 184 7.82 15.90 -24.71
C GLY A 184 6.88 15.19 -23.73
N ALA A 185 5.81 14.58 -24.23
CA ALA A 185 4.86 13.83 -23.41
C ALA A 185 5.45 12.50 -22.93
N VAL A 186 6.16 11.79 -23.82
CA VAL A 186 6.91 10.57 -23.49
C VAL A 186 7.94 10.83 -22.38
N VAL A 187 8.76 11.87 -22.53
CA VAL A 187 9.78 12.24 -21.55
C VAL A 187 9.14 12.64 -20.22
N GLY A 188 8.11 13.49 -20.24
CA GLY A 188 7.42 13.94 -19.02
C GLY A 188 6.79 12.78 -18.24
N ALA A 189 6.13 11.85 -18.95
CA ALA A 189 5.53 10.66 -18.34
C ALA A 189 6.59 9.67 -17.82
N ALA A 190 7.69 9.48 -18.54
CA ALA A 190 8.81 8.65 -18.10
C ALA A 190 9.49 9.22 -16.84
N THR A 191 9.69 10.53 -16.78
CA THR A 191 10.21 11.21 -15.58
C THR A 191 9.26 11.02 -14.40
N GLY A 192 7.96 11.25 -14.59
CA GLY A 192 6.97 11.05 -13.54
C GLY A 192 6.92 9.60 -13.03
N ALA A 193 6.94 8.63 -13.95
CA ALA A 193 6.97 7.21 -13.60
C ALA A 193 8.22 6.82 -12.80
N ALA A 194 9.41 7.30 -13.18
CA ALA A 194 10.65 7.07 -12.45
C ALA A 194 10.63 7.71 -11.05
N LEU A 195 10.10 8.94 -10.93
CA LEU A 195 9.97 9.66 -9.65
C LEU A 195 8.97 9.01 -8.69
N VAL A 196 7.96 8.29 -9.20
CA VAL A 196 7.04 7.48 -8.38
C VAL A 196 7.65 6.13 -8.02
N ALA A 197 8.17 5.40 -9.01
CA ALA A 197 8.63 4.03 -8.81
C ALA A 197 9.86 3.93 -7.90
N THR A 198 10.76 4.91 -7.94
CA THR A 198 11.99 4.92 -7.13
C THR A 198 11.72 4.95 -5.61
N PRO A 199 10.95 5.92 -5.06
CA PRO A 199 10.60 5.88 -3.64
C PRO A 199 9.75 4.66 -3.27
N VAL A 200 8.89 4.17 -4.17
CA VAL A 200 8.13 2.92 -3.95
C VAL A 200 9.08 1.72 -3.76
N GLU A 201 10.11 1.58 -4.58
CA GLU A 201 11.15 0.56 -4.40
C GLU A 201 11.89 0.74 -3.08
N ALA A 202 12.32 1.97 -2.77
CA ALA A 202 13.15 2.25 -1.61
C ALA A 202 12.45 2.03 -0.25
N VAL A 203 11.15 2.34 -0.18
CA VAL A 203 10.35 2.14 1.05
C VAL A 203 9.82 0.72 1.18
N SER A 204 9.66 0.00 0.06
CA SER A 204 9.20 -1.38 0.06
C SER A 204 10.13 -2.28 0.88
N ALA A 205 9.53 -3.13 1.70
CA ALA A 205 10.26 -4.03 2.58
C ALA A 205 9.91 -5.48 2.27
N ARG A 206 10.82 -6.40 2.61
CA ARG A 206 10.58 -7.85 2.52
C ARG A 206 10.11 -8.33 1.14
N GLY A 207 10.57 -7.72 0.04
CA GLY A 207 10.25 -8.16 -1.32
C GLY A 207 8.90 -7.68 -1.87
N TRP A 208 8.20 -6.79 -1.15
CA TRP A 208 6.92 -6.22 -1.62
C TRP A 208 7.06 -5.21 -2.76
N ASP A 209 8.29 -4.78 -3.06
CA ASP A 209 8.66 -4.03 -4.27
C ASP A 209 8.19 -4.74 -5.55
N ASN A 210 8.24 -6.08 -5.57
CA ASN A 210 7.69 -6.91 -6.67
C ASN A 210 6.18 -6.75 -6.90
N PHE A 211 5.46 -6.20 -5.92
CA PHE A 211 4.05 -5.85 -6.02
C PHE A 211 3.83 -4.37 -6.27
N PHE A 212 4.40 -3.52 -5.42
CA PHE A 212 4.08 -2.10 -5.45
C PHE A 212 4.70 -1.37 -6.64
N VAL A 213 5.87 -1.77 -7.15
CA VAL A 213 6.50 -1.11 -8.31
C VAL A 213 5.65 -1.27 -9.58
N PRO A 214 5.22 -2.49 -9.99
CA PRO A 214 4.36 -2.62 -11.16
C PRO A 214 3.04 -1.87 -11.03
N VAL A 215 2.39 -1.95 -9.86
CA VAL A 215 1.12 -1.26 -9.58
C VAL A 215 1.31 0.25 -9.68
N ALA A 216 2.38 0.80 -9.11
CA ALA A 216 2.66 2.24 -9.17
C ALA A 216 2.89 2.73 -10.60
N LEU A 217 3.61 1.97 -11.43
CA LEU A 217 3.83 2.31 -12.84
C LEU A 217 2.51 2.29 -13.63
N VAL A 218 1.66 1.28 -13.40
CA VAL A 218 0.31 1.19 -14.00
C VAL A 218 -0.55 2.39 -13.58
N LEU A 219 -0.52 2.78 -12.30
CA LEU A 219 -1.25 3.93 -11.77
C LEU A 219 -0.77 5.28 -12.31
N VAL A 220 0.44 5.35 -12.88
CA VAL A 220 0.91 6.54 -13.59
C VAL A 220 0.48 6.49 -15.06
N TRP A 221 0.75 5.38 -15.75
CA TRP A 221 0.59 5.35 -17.21
C TRP A 221 -0.85 5.18 -17.69
N VAL A 222 -1.68 4.40 -16.99
CA VAL A 222 -3.09 4.21 -17.41
C VAL A 222 -3.85 5.54 -17.34
N PRO A 223 -3.83 6.31 -16.23
CA PRO A 223 -4.51 7.60 -16.19
C PRO A 223 -3.98 8.63 -17.21
N LEU A 224 -2.68 8.60 -17.51
CA LEU A 224 -2.10 9.45 -18.56
C LEU A 224 -2.62 9.08 -19.96
N GLN A 225 -2.71 7.77 -20.26
CA GLN A 225 -3.25 7.26 -21.53
C GLN A 225 -4.72 7.59 -21.71
N GLU A 226 -5.50 7.50 -20.64
CA GLU A 226 -6.93 7.81 -20.68
C GLU A 226 -7.22 9.31 -20.60
N GLY A 227 -6.19 10.13 -20.41
CA GLY A 227 -6.31 11.58 -20.31
C GLY A 227 -6.98 12.07 -19.02
N THR A 228 -7.24 11.18 -18.06
CA THR A 228 -7.77 11.53 -16.72
C THR A 228 -6.70 12.22 -15.88
N LEU A 229 -5.42 11.87 -16.09
CA LEU A 229 -4.27 12.58 -15.56
C LEU A 229 -3.52 13.29 -16.70
N ARG A 230 -3.19 14.56 -16.50
CA ARG A 230 -2.31 15.33 -17.42
C ARG A 230 -0.89 15.35 -16.89
N ILE A 231 0.10 15.43 -17.78
CA ILE A 231 1.53 15.48 -17.39
C ILE A 231 1.83 16.65 -16.46
N GLY A 232 1.28 17.84 -16.73
CA GLY A 232 1.44 19.00 -15.84
C GLY A 232 0.81 18.76 -14.46
N ALA A 233 -0.34 18.08 -14.40
CA ALA A 233 -0.99 17.72 -13.15
C ALA A 233 -0.19 16.65 -12.38
N LEU A 234 0.43 15.68 -13.07
CA LEU A 234 1.37 14.73 -12.48
C LEU A 234 2.56 15.45 -11.85
N GLY A 235 3.18 16.39 -12.57
CA GLY A 235 4.27 17.21 -12.04
C GLY A 235 3.87 18.01 -10.80
N GLY A 236 2.70 18.65 -10.82
CA GLY A 236 2.15 19.37 -9.68
C GLY A 236 1.84 18.45 -8.49
N ALA A 237 1.25 17.28 -8.74
CA ALA A 237 0.94 16.28 -7.72
C ALA A 237 2.21 15.75 -7.03
N LEU A 238 3.26 15.45 -7.81
CA LEU A 238 4.56 15.03 -7.28
C LEU A 238 5.21 16.12 -6.43
N LEU A 239 5.14 17.38 -6.88
CA LEU A 239 5.63 18.51 -6.09
C LEU A 239 4.89 18.62 -4.76
N VAL A 240 3.55 18.52 -4.76
CA VAL A 240 2.75 18.52 -3.53
C VAL A 240 3.16 17.36 -2.61
N GLY A 241 3.34 16.15 -3.17
CA GLY A 241 3.80 15.00 -2.38
C GLY A 241 5.17 15.19 -1.75
N ILE A 242 6.13 15.73 -2.50
CA ILE A 242 7.49 16.04 -2.01
C ILE A 242 7.42 17.10 -0.91
N LEU A 243 6.68 18.18 -1.12
CA LEU A 243 6.52 19.25 -0.13
C LEU A 243 5.84 18.73 1.13
N PHE A 244 4.75 17.97 0.98
CA PHE A 244 4.04 17.35 2.10
C PHE A 244 4.96 16.43 2.92
N GLY A 245 5.64 15.49 2.26
CA GLY A 245 6.56 14.56 2.92
C GLY A 245 7.71 15.30 3.61
N GLY A 246 8.32 16.28 2.93
CA GLY A 246 9.39 17.11 3.48
C GLY A 246 8.97 17.93 4.69
N LEU A 247 7.80 18.59 4.63
CA LEU A 247 7.25 19.36 5.74
C LEU A 247 6.86 18.47 6.93
N ALA A 248 6.21 17.33 6.68
CA ALA A 248 5.83 16.38 7.73
C ALA A 248 7.07 15.75 8.40
N HIS A 249 8.14 15.52 7.64
CA HIS A 249 9.42 15.08 8.19
C HIS A 249 10.11 16.19 9.00
N GLY A 250 10.13 17.43 8.47
CA GLY A 250 10.75 18.57 9.14
C GLY A 250 10.02 19.01 10.41
N ALA A 251 8.72 18.74 10.51
CA ALA A 251 7.90 18.97 11.70
C ALA A 251 7.89 17.79 12.68
N ASP A 252 8.76 16.79 12.50
CA ASP A 252 8.83 15.55 13.30
C ASP A 252 7.51 14.75 13.38
N ALA A 253 6.57 14.96 12.46
CA ALA A 253 5.32 14.21 12.40
C ALA A 253 5.51 12.80 11.82
N LEU A 254 6.38 12.67 10.82
CA LEU A 254 6.71 11.41 10.13
C LEU A 254 8.21 11.14 10.17
N ASP A 255 8.61 9.87 10.27
CA ASP A 255 9.99 9.47 9.98
C ASP A 255 10.28 9.56 8.46
N LEU A 256 11.50 9.24 8.01
CA LEU A 256 11.85 9.37 6.59
C LEU A 256 11.05 8.43 5.69
N ARG A 257 10.75 7.20 6.15
CA ARG A 257 9.98 6.21 5.37
C ARG A 257 8.50 6.56 5.37
N GLY A 258 7.97 6.95 6.51
CA GLY A 258 6.63 7.51 6.68
C GLY A 258 6.43 8.75 5.81
N ALA A 259 7.40 9.64 5.73
CA ALA A 259 7.36 10.83 4.87
C ALA A 259 7.31 10.48 3.38
N ALA A 260 8.09 9.49 2.93
CA ALA A 260 8.05 9.03 1.55
C ALA A 260 6.69 8.37 1.21
N VAL A 261 6.17 7.50 2.07
CA VAL A 261 4.85 6.86 1.87
C VAL A 261 3.71 7.89 1.95
N GLY A 262 3.76 8.80 2.92
CA GLY A 262 2.79 9.89 3.07
C GLY A 262 2.84 10.88 1.90
N GLY A 263 4.03 11.20 1.40
CA GLY A 263 4.21 12.02 0.20
C GLY A 263 3.67 11.37 -1.06
N LEU A 264 3.90 10.07 -1.25
CA LEU A 264 3.29 9.29 -2.34
C LEU A 264 1.76 9.25 -2.22
N PHE A 265 1.22 9.12 -1.01
CA PHE A 265 -0.21 9.17 -0.79
C PHE A 265 -0.78 10.55 -1.13
N ALA A 266 -0.16 11.64 -0.65
CA ALA A 266 -0.54 13.01 -0.96
C ALA A 266 -0.48 13.32 -2.48
N ALA A 267 0.58 12.87 -3.16
CA ALA A 267 0.67 12.98 -4.61
C ALA A 267 -0.47 12.21 -5.30
N SER A 268 -0.81 11.02 -4.81
CA SER A 268 -1.92 10.23 -5.37
C SER A 268 -3.27 10.92 -5.21
N LEU A 269 -3.53 11.49 -4.02
CA LEU A 269 -4.76 12.24 -3.74
C LEU A 269 -4.97 13.38 -4.75
N VAL A 270 -3.92 14.17 -5.01
CA VAL A 270 -3.98 15.31 -5.93
C VAL A 270 -4.00 14.86 -7.39
N GLY A 271 -3.13 13.92 -7.76
CA GLY A 271 -2.95 13.50 -9.14
C GLY A 271 -4.10 12.64 -9.65
N LEU A 272 -4.55 11.66 -8.87
CA LEU A 272 -5.56 10.69 -9.29
C LEU A 272 -6.98 11.09 -8.90
N GLY A 273 -7.14 11.74 -7.75
CA GLY A 273 -8.46 12.05 -7.20
C GLY A 273 -8.92 13.50 -7.43
N GLY A 274 -7.99 14.46 -7.44
CA GLY A 274 -8.33 15.88 -7.45
C GLY A 274 -8.93 16.35 -6.12
N THR A 275 -9.65 17.47 -6.13
CA THR A 275 -10.10 18.16 -4.90
C THR A 275 -11.03 17.32 -4.02
N ALA A 276 -11.94 16.55 -4.63
CA ALA A 276 -12.90 15.72 -3.91
C ALA A 276 -12.23 14.66 -3.01
N TRP A 277 -11.04 14.19 -3.39
CA TRP A 277 -10.28 13.19 -2.63
C TRP A 277 -9.20 13.86 -1.76
N ALA A 278 -8.55 14.90 -2.29
CA ALA A 278 -7.50 15.59 -1.58
C ALA A 278 -7.98 16.30 -0.30
N VAL A 279 -9.13 16.97 -0.33
CA VAL A 279 -9.61 17.74 0.83
C VAL A 279 -9.93 16.86 2.04
N PRO A 280 -10.70 15.75 1.92
CA PRO A 280 -10.89 14.83 3.05
C PRO A 280 -9.58 14.24 3.58
N GLY A 281 -8.63 13.91 2.70
CA GLY A 281 -7.31 13.41 3.09
C GLY A 281 -6.49 14.45 3.87
N VAL A 282 -6.50 15.70 3.43
CA VAL A 282 -5.83 16.83 4.11
C VAL A 282 -6.51 17.13 5.45
N VAL A 283 -7.84 17.13 5.51
CA VAL A 283 -8.59 17.36 6.76
C VAL A 283 -8.29 16.26 7.77
N PHE A 284 -8.32 14.99 7.35
CA PHE A 284 -7.92 13.87 8.20
C PHE A 284 -6.49 14.05 8.73
N PHE A 285 -5.50 14.22 7.84
CA PHE A 285 -4.10 14.27 8.28
C PHE A 285 -3.81 15.52 9.10
N GLY A 286 -4.27 16.69 8.66
CA GLY A 286 -4.02 17.98 9.28
C GLY A 286 -4.62 18.06 10.69
N LEU A 287 -5.90 17.73 10.83
CA LEU A 287 -6.56 17.78 12.14
C LEU A 287 -6.04 16.71 13.09
N SER A 288 -5.85 15.47 12.63
CA SER A 288 -5.30 14.39 13.45
C SER A 288 -3.86 14.66 13.89
N SER A 289 -3.04 15.31 13.05
CA SER A 289 -1.66 15.67 13.43
C SER A 289 -1.62 16.87 14.37
N ALA A 290 -2.47 17.89 14.14
CA ALA A 290 -2.60 19.02 15.06
C ALA A 290 -3.07 18.58 16.44
N LEU A 291 -4.04 17.65 16.50
CA LEU A 291 -4.56 17.13 17.76
C LEU A 291 -3.47 16.39 18.56
N THR A 292 -2.74 15.45 17.93
CA THR A 292 -1.61 14.76 18.56
C THR A 292 -0.53 15.75 19.04
N TYR A 293 -0.21 16.78 18.24
CA TYR A 293 0.80 17.76 18.60
C TYR A 293 0.40 18.61 19.81
N VAL A 294 -0.86 19.05 19.88
CA VAL A 294 -1.36 19.86 21.01
C VAL A 294 -1.39 19.06 22.31
N GLN A 295 -1.54 17.74 22.22
CA GLN A 295 -1.67 16.87 23.38
C GLN A 295 -0.35 16.25 23.85
N ALA A 296 0.70 16.29 23.03
CA ALA A 296 2.04 15.91 23.45
C ALA A 296 2.54 16.84 24.56
N ASP A 297 2.88 16.27 25.72
CA ASP A 297 3.44 17.03 26.83
C ASP A 297 4.81 17.57 26.42
N ARG A 298 4.93 18.88 26.21
CA ARG A 298 6.08 19.51 25.54
C ARG A 298 7.41 19.20 26.23
N HIS A 299 7.40 19.04 27.55
CA HIS A 299 8.60 18.71 28.32
C HIS A 299 8.98 17.23 28.22
N ALA A 300 8.01 16.30 28.16
CA ALA A 300 8.26 14.87 27.98
C ALA A 300 8.65 14.53 26.53
N ALA A 301 8.00 15.18 25.56
CA ALA A 301 8.29 15.04 24.13
C ALA A 301 9.69 15.54 23.76
N ALA A 302 10.14 16.65 24.36
CA ALA A 302 11.49 17.18 24.17
C ALA A 302 12.58 16.30 24.83
N ALA A 303 12.28 15.65 25.96
CA ALA A 303 13.23 14.80 26.67
C ALA A 303 13.39 13.39 26.06
N ALA A 304 12.33 12.85 25.46
CA ALA A 304 12.33 11.50 24.87
C ALA A 304 12.52 11.47 23.34
N GLY A 305 12.40 12.61 22.67
CA GLY A 305 12.18 12.67 21.22
C GLY A 305 10.79 12.14 20.89
N ALA A 306 9.85 13.02 20.54
CA ALA A 306 8.48 12.61 20.24
C ALA A 306 8.45 11.45 19.23
N PRO A 307 7.70 10.36 19.49
CA PRO A 307 7.66 9.23 18.58
C PRO A 307 7.08 9.67 17.22
N ARG A 308 7.91 9.58 16.18
CA ARG A 308 7.55 9.93 14.81
C ARG A 308 6.70 8.83 14.20
N ARG A 309 5.64 9.16 13.45
CA ARG A 309 4.81 8.13 12.83
C ARG A 309 5.57 7.45 11.68
N THR A 310 5.44 6.13 11.63
CA THR A 310 6.14 5.25 10.68
C THR A 310 5.32 5.01 9.41
N GLU A 311 5.93 4.43 8.36
CA GLU A 311 5.22 3.99 7.17
C GLU A 311 4.10 2.99 7.47
N ALA A 312 4.28 2.15 8.49
CA ALA A 312 3.28 1.17 8.90
C ALA A 312 2.03 1.83 9.47
N GLN A 313 2.18 2.96 10.19
CA GLN A 313 1.05 3.75 10.68
C GLN A 313 0.34 4.49 9.54
N VAL A 314 1.09 5.04 8.57
CA VAL A 314 0.49 5.68 7.39
C VAL A 314 -0.35 4.67 6.60
N LEU A 315 0.16 3.45 6.39
CA LEU A 315 -0.56 2.39 5.69
C LEU A 315 -1.74 1.82 6.50
N ALA A 316 -1.63 1.71 7.83
CA ALA A 316 -2.72 1.24 8.68
C ALA A 316 -3.92 2.18 8.66
N ASN A 317 -3.68 3.50 8.69
CA ASN A 317 -4.73 4.50 8.76
C ASN A 317 -5.22 4.97 7.37
N GLY A 318 -4.34 4.96 6.36
CA GLY A 318 -4.64 5.49 5.03
C GLY A 318 -4.64 4.46 3.90
N GLY A 319 -4.13 3.25 4.11
CA GLY A 319 -3.90 2.27 3.04
C GLY A 319 -5.19 1.78 2.37
N VAL A 320 -6.26 1.55 3.13
CA VAL A 320 -7.58 1.17 2.59
C VAL A 320 -8.13 2.28 1.71
N ALA A 321 -8.05 3.53 2.19
CA ALA A 321 -8.48 4.70 1.45
C ALA A 321 -7.67 4.87 0.15
N TRP A 322 -6.35 4.74 0.24
CA TRP A 322 -5.46 4.84 -0.92
C TRP A 322 -5.71 3.73 -1.95
N ALA A 323 -5.96 2.50 -1.51
CA ALA A 323 -6.33 1.40 -2.39
C ALA A 323 -7.66 1.65 -3.11
N ALA A 324 -8.65 2.24 -2.43
CA ALA A 324 -9.92 2.62 -3.04
C ALA A 324 -9.74 3.69 -4.12
N LEU A 325 -8.95 4.74 -3.83
CA LEU A 325 -8.57 5.76 -4.82
C LEU A 325 -7.85 5.14 -6.02
N ALA A 326 -6.85 4.30 -5.77
CA ALA A 326 -6.08 3.63 -6.82
C ALA A 326 -6.99 2.79 -7.71
N GLY A 327 -7.92 2.03 -7.12
CA GLY A 327 -8.94 1.28 -7.84
C GLY A 327 -9.84 2.17 -8.69
N SER A 328 -10.38 3.26 -8.13
CA SER A 328 -11.23 4.22 -8.87
C SER A 328 -10.50 4.92 -10.01
N ALA A 329 -9.18 5.05 -9.96
CA ALA A 329 -8.38 5.69 -11.00
C ALA A 329 -8.13 4.81 -12.23
N VAL A 330 -8.23 3.49 -12.11
CA VAL A 330 -7.92 2.55 -13.21
C VAL A 330 -9.05 1.58 -13.54
N LEU A 331 -10.00 1.34 -12.64
CA LEU A 331 -11.17 0.53 -12.99
C LEU A 331 -12.11 1.34 -13.91
N PRO A 332 -12.91 0.66 -14.75
CA PRO A 332 -13.85 1.33 -15.65
C PRO A 332 -14.72 2.35 -14.91
N SER A 333 -14.82 3.55 -15.48
CA SER A 333 -15.51 4.72 -14.94
C SER A 333 -17.04 4.58 -14.99
N GLY A 334 -17.57 3.64 -14.21
CA GLY A 334 -18.99 3.56 -13.89
C GLY A 334 -19.32 4.40 -12.65
N GLY A 335 -20.45 5.10 -12.66
CA GLY A 335 -20.91 5.90 -11.52
C GLY A 335 -20.91 5.12 -10.20
N ALA A 336 -21.33 3.85 -10.23
CA ALA A 336 -21.32 2.98 -9.05
C ALA A 336 -19.92 2.59 -8.56
N VAL A 337 -18.95 2.38 -9.46
CA VAL A 337 -17.56 2.06 -9.09
C VAL A 337 -16.88 3.28 -8.47
N LEU A 338 -17.12 4.47 -9.04
CA LEU A 338 -16.60 5.72 -8.50
C LEU A 338 -17.23 6.05 -7.14
N ALA A 339 -18.56 5.98 -7.04
CA ALA A 339 -19.29 6.21 -5.79
C ALA A 339 -18.86 5.22 -4.71
N GLY A 340 -18.82 3.92 -5.03
CA GLY A 340 -18.36 2.88 -4.10
C GLY A 340 -16.92 3.08 -3.64
N GLY A 341 -16.00 3.36 -4.57
CA GLY A 341 -14.59 3.63 -4.22
C GLY A 341 -14.43 4.89 -3.37
N TYR A 342 -15.18 5.95 -3.68
CA TYR A 342 -15.20 7.17 -2.88
C TYR A 342 -15.78 6.93 -1.48
N ALA A 343 -16.84 6.12 -1.37
CA ALA A 343 -17.41 5.72 -0.09
C ALA A 343 -16.39 4.98 0.79
N VAL A 344 -15.69 4.00 0.22
CA VAL A 344 -14.63 3.24 0.92
C VAL A 344 -13.54 4.21 1.39
N PHE A 345 -13.13 5.13 0.53
CA PHE A 345 -12.13 6.15 0.83
C PHE A 345 -12.54 7.03 2.02
N VAL A 346 -13.72 7.65 1.97
CA VAL A 346 -14.18 8.54 3.04
C VAL A 346 -14.50 7.76 4.31
N GLY A 347 -15.13 6.59 4.22
CA GLY A 347 -15.45 5.74 5.37
C GLY A 347 -14.20 5.26 6.12
N ALA A 348 -13.16 4.86 5.39
CA ALA A 348 -11.88 4.47 5.98
C ALA A 348 -11.18 5.64 6.68
N LEU A 349 -11.11 6.82 6.05
CA LEU A 349 -10.54 8.01 6.67
C LEU A 349 -11.36 8.53 7.86
N ALA A 350 -12.69 8.44 7.79
CA ALA A 350 -13.58 8.81 8.89
C ALA A 350 -13.38 7.88 10.09
N ALA A 351 -13.16 6.58 9.87
CA ALA A 351 -12.82 5.64 10.94
C ALA A 351 -11.48 5.96 11.59
N ALA A 352 -10.45 6.23 10.78
CA ALA A 352 -9.13 6.64 11.29
C ALA A 352 -9.19 7.97 12.07
N ALA A 353 -9.97 8.94 11.58
CA ALA A 353 -10.19 10.22 12.27
C ALA A 353 -10.94 10.03 13.60
N ALA A 354 -12.01 9.22 13.60
CA ALA A 354 -12.77 8.91 14.80
C ALA A 354 -11.89 8.26 15.87
N ASP A 355 -11.10 7.26 15.51
CA ASP A 355 -10.17 6.58 16.41
C ASP A 355 -9.13 7.55 16.99
N THR A 356 -8.49 8.34 16.13
CA THR A 356 -7.48 9.31 16.58
C THR A 356 -8.09 10.32 17.56
N TRP A 357 -9.25 10.88 17.24
CA TRP A 357 -9.90 11.86 18.11
C TRP A 357 -10.39 11.26 19.42
N ALA A 358 -10.94 10.03 19.38
CA ALA A 358 -11.34 9.31 20.59
C ALA A 358 -10.15 9.03 21.51
N THR A 359 -9.03 8.58 20.96
CA THR A 359 -7.83 8.24 21.73
C THR A 359 -7.20 9.49 22.33
N GLU A 360 -6.95 10.52 21.52
CA GLU A 360 -6.32 11.75 21.97
C GLU A 360 -7.22 12.44 23.03
N VAL A 361 -8.43 12.86 22.68
CA VAL A 361 -9.32 13.57 23.61
C VAL A 361 -9.72 12.66 24.80
N GLY A 362 -9.96 11.37 24.54
CA GLY A 362 -10.34 10.41 25.56
C GLY A 362 -9.24 10.19 26.61
N THR A 363 -7.99 9.99 26.19
CA THR A 363 -6.86 9.80 27.12
C THR A 363 -6.64 11.03 28.00
N ARG A 364 -6.81 12.24 27.46
CA ARG A 364 -6.53 13.49 28.17
C ARG A 364 -7.62 13.92 29.14
N PHE A 365 -8.88 13.71 28.78
CA PHE A 365 -10.03 14.30 29.48
C PHE A 365 -10.97 13.28 30.13
N SER A 366 -10.77 11.97 29.90
CA SER A 366 -11.58 10.94 30.57
C SER A 366 -10.96 10.56 31.91
N THR A 367 -11.76 10.56 32.97
CA THR A 367 -11.30 10.16 34.31
C THR A 367 -11.41 8.66 34.55
N ALA A 368 -12.41 7.99 33.96
CA ALA A 368 -12.65 6.57 34.20
C ALA A 368 -13.36 5.87 33.02
N PRO A 369 -12.67 5.65 31.88
CA PRO A 369 -13.21 4.90 30.75
C PRO A 369 -13.57 3.45 31.14
N TRP A 370 -14.45 2.83 30.36
CA TRP A 370 -14.89 1.44 30.53
C TRP A 370 -14.11 0.53 29.61
N SER A 371 -13.52 -0.53 30.16
CA SER A 371 -12.89 -1.59 29.37
C SER A 371 -13.98 -2.43 28.69
N LEU A 372 -13.98 -2.50 27.35
CA LEU A 372 -14.91 -3.35 26.59
C LEU A 372 -14.79 -4.83 26.96
N ARG A 373 -13.59 -5.25 27.36
CA ARG A 373 -13.32 -6.64 27.75
C ARG A 373 -13.92 -7.03 29.11
N THR A 374 -13.88 -6.12 30.09
CA THR A 374 -14.25 -6.47 31.48
C THR A 374 -15.51 -5.77 31.98
N GLY A 375 -15.99 -4.76 31.26
CA GLY A 375 -17.09 -3.88 31.68
C GLY A 375 -16.73 -2.96 32.86
N ARG A 376 -15.50 -3.03 33.38
CA ARG A 376 -15.05 -2.26 34.55
C ARG A 376 -14.39 -0.95 34.13
N ARG A 377 -14.41 0.01 35.06
CA ARG A 377 -13.64 1.25 34.92
C ARG A 377 -12.15 0.95 34.98
N VAL A 378 -11.38 1.54 34.06
CA VAL A 378 -9.93 1.38 33.93
C VAL A 378 -9.26 2.75 33.78
N ALA A 379 -7.93 2.78 33.85
CA ALA A 379 -7.17 4.01 33.63
C ALA A 379 -7.33 4.52 32.18
N ALA A 380 -7.29 5.84 31.99
CA ALA A 380 -7.23 6.44 30.67
C ALA A 380 -6.01 5.94 29.88
N GLY A 381 -6.19 5.72 28.57
CA GLY A 381 -5.16 5.10 27.72
C GLY A 381 -5.05 3.58 27.80
N THR A 382 -5.94 2.91 28.52
CA THR A 382 -6.05 1.45 28.43
C THR A 382 -6.58 1.05 27.05
N SER A 383 -5.86 0.20 26.33
CA SER A 383 -6.29 -0.34 25.04
C SER A 383 -7.68 -1.00 25.10
N GLY A 384 -8.53 -0.67 24.13
CA GLY A 384 -9.91 -1.15 24.06
C GLY A 384 -10.85 -0.60 25.14
N ALA A 385 -10.49 0.53 25.77
CA ALA A 385 -11.35 1.24 26.70
C ALA A 385 -12.10 2.38 26.01
N VAL A 386 -13.38 2.54 26.31
CA VAL A 386 -14.26 3.55 25.71
C VAL A 386 -14.75 4.55 26.76
N SER A 387 -14.96 5.80 26.38
CA SER A 387 -15.53 6.83 27.25
C SER A 387 -16.50 7.72 26.47
N VAL A 388 -17.44 8.34 27.17
CA VAL A 388 -18.39 9.29 26.57
C VAL A 388 -17.64 10.44 25.87
N THR A 389 -16.61 11.00 26.54
CA THR A 389 -15.77 12.06 25.98
C THR A 389 -15.07 11.62 24.69
N GLY A 390 -14.49 10.41 24.68
CA GLY A 390 -13.87 9.84 23.49
C GLY A 390 -14.89 9.60 22.38
N THR A 391 -16.09 9.11 22.70
CA THR A 391 -17.16 8.90 21.71
C THR A 391 -17.63 10.21 21.06
N VAL A 392 -17.81 11.29 21.84
CA VAL A 392 -18.16 12.61 21.29
C VAL A 392 -17.03 13.13 20.40
N ALA A 393 -15.77 12.98 20.82
CA ALA A 393 -14.63 13.36 20.00
C ALA A 393 -14.55 12.54 18.69
N ALA A 394 -14.82 11.24 18.75
CA ALA A 394 -14.90 10.39 17.56
C ALA A 394 -15.97 10.86 16.57
N MET A 395 -17.15 11.23 17.05
CA MET A 395 -18.21 11.78 16.21
C MET A 395 -17.76 13.05 15.48
N LEU A 396 -17.08 13.96 16.18
CA LEU A 396 -16.54 15.19 15.58
C LEU A 396 -15.42 14.89 14.57
N GLY A 397 -14.53 13.95 14.88
CA GLY A 397 -13.48 13.49 13.97
C GLY A 397 -14.06 12.92 12.67
N ALA A 398 -14.99 11.97 12.75
CA ALA A 398 -15.67 11.41 11.59
C ALA A 398 -16.46 12.47 10.80
N ALA A 399 -17.19 13.35 11.50
CA ALA A 399 -17.96 14.43 10.88
C ALA A 399 -17.07 15.44 10.14
N SER A 400 -15.85 15.69 10.61
CA SER A 400 -14.91 16.57 9.90
C SER A 400 -14.54 16.03 8.51
N VAL A 401 -14.27 14.72 8.42
CA VAL A 401 -13.92 14.05 7.15
C VAL A 401 -15.14 13.92 6.24
N ALA A 402 -16.30 13.51 6.78
CA ALA A 402 -17.54 13.43 6.01
C ALA A 402 -17.99 14.82 5.51
N GLY A 403 -17.87 15.86 6.34
CA GLY A 403 -18.16 17.24 5.95
C GLY A 403 -17.23 17.73 4.84
N ALA A 404 -15.93 17.42 4.91
CA ALA A 404 -14.97 17.73 3.85
C ALA A 404 -15.33 17.09 2.50
N ALA A 405 -15.84 15.85 2.52
CA ALA A 405 -16.30 15.15 1.33
C ALA A 405 -17.52 15.83 0.70
N VAL A 406 -18.50 16.22 1.53
CA VAL A 406 -19.68 16.96 1.07
C VAL A 406 -19.32 18.34 0.52
N LEU A 407 -18.44 19.09 1.20
CA LEU A 407 -18.04 20.44 0.79
C LEU A 407 -17.34 20.47 -0.58
N THR A 408 -16.73 19.36 -0.98
CA THR A 408 -16.05 19.24 -2.27
C THR A 408 -16.91 18.59 -3.35
N ASN A 409 -18.23 18.50 -3.13
CA ASN A 409 -19.17 17.84 -4.02
C ASN A 409 -18.75 16.40 -4.36
N GLY A 410 -18.34 15.64 -3.35
CA GLY A 410 -18.25 14.18 -3.42
C GLY A 410 -19.47 13.46 -2.84
N PRO A 411 -20.74 13.85 -3.10
CA PRO A 411 -21.86 13.07 -2.60
C PRO A 411 -21.83 11.68 -3.25
N VAL A 412 -22.25 10.68 -2.49
CA VAL A 412 -22.12 9.27 -2.85
C VAL A 412 -23.45 8.73 -3.37
N THR A 413 -24.54 9.02 -2.66
CA THR A 413 -25.91 8.63 -3.04
C THR A 413 -26.69 9.80 -3.66
N GLY A 414 -26.18 11.02 -3.56
CA GLY A 414 -26.85 12.24 -4.02
C GLY A 414 -27.77 12.87 -2.96
N ASP A 415 -28.12 12.16 -1.89
CA ASP A 415 -28.70 12.74 -0.69
C ASP A 415 -27.60 13.13 0.29
N VAL A 416 -27.30 14.43 0.35
CA VAL A 416 -26.27 14.98 1.24
C VAL A 416 -26.49 14.60 2.71
N ARG A 417 -27.74 14.60 3.19
CA ARG A 417 -28.01 14.27 4.60
C ARG A 417 -27.79 12.78 4.86
N GLY A 418 -28.31 11.93 3.98
CA GLY A 418 -28.07 10.50 3.99
C GLY A 418 -26.59 10.15 3.94
N ASP A 419 -25.83 10.79 3.05
CA ASP A 419 -24.39 10.60 2.88
C ASP A 419 -23.61 10.97 4.15
N VAL A 420 -23.90 12.11 4.78
CA VAL A 420 -23.23 12.50 6.04
C VAL A 420 -23.51 11.48 7.14
N VAL A 421 -24.77 11.08 7.32
CA VAL A 421 -25.15 10.09 8.34
C VAL A 421 -24.47 8.75 8.08
N LEU A 422 -24.47 8.31 6.82
CA LEU A 422 -23.83 7.08 6.39
C LEU A 422 -22.33 7.10 6.68
N LEU A 423 -21.62 8.14 6.24
CA LEU A 423 -20.16 8.23 6.33
C LEU A 423 -19.70 8.43 7.78
N VAL A 424 -20.41 9.22 8.57
CA VAL A 424 -20.14 9.35 10.02
C VAL A 424 -20.42 8.03 10.73
N GLY A 425 -21.55 7.38 10.44
CA GLY A 425 -21.89 6.08 11.00
C GLY A 425 -20.87 5.00 10.66
N ALA A 426 -20.41 4.96 9.41
CA ALA A 426 -19.35 4.07 8.96
C ALA A 426 -18.04 4.32 9.70
N GLY A 427 -17.64 5.59 9.88
CA GLY A 427 -16.46 5.95 10.66
C GLY A 427 -16.54 5.49 12.12
N LEU A 428 -17.67 5.72 12.78
CA LEU A 428 -17.90 5.31 14.17
C LEU A 428 -17.89 3.79 14.34
N LEU A 429 -18.50 3.05 13.41
CA LEU A 429 -18.51 1.59 13.44
C LEU A 429 -17.13 1.00 13.13
N GLY A 430 -16.35 1.63 12.25
CA GLY A 430 -14.95 1.30 12.03
C GLY A 430 -14.09 1.47 13.30
N MET A 431 -14.22 2.61 13.99
CA MET A 431 -13.55 2.85 15.27
C MET A 431 -14.03 1.89 16.38
N ALA A 432 -15.33 1.55 16.40
CA ALA A 432 -15.84 0.56 17.34
C ALA A 432 -15.25 -0.84 17.08
N ALA A 433 -15.10 -1.24 15.81
CA ALA A 433 -14.44 -2.48 15.44
C ALA A 433 -12.97 -2.50 15.85
N ASP A 434 -12.25 -1.38 15.67
CA ASP A 434 -10.90 -1.17 16.18
C ASP A 434 -10.86 -1.44 17.70
N SER A 435 -11.68 -0.72 18.48
CA SER A 435 -11.71 -0.84 19.94
C SER A 435 -12.05 -2.27 20.42
N LEU A 436 -12.94 -2.98 19.70
CA LEU A 436 -13.26 -4.38 20.00
C LEU A 436 -12.09 -5.31 19.71
N VAL A 437 -11.46 -5.20 18.53
CA VAL A 437 -10.28 -6.00 18.18
C VAL A 437 -9.12 -5.68 19.12
N GLY A 438 -8.93 -4.41 19.48
CA GLY A 438 -8.01 -3.93 20.50
C GLY A 438 -8.22 -4.62 21.85
N ALA A 439 -9.47 -4.64 22.33
CA ALA A 439 -9.82 -5.21 23.62
C ALA A 439 -9.57 -6.74 23.71
N PHE A 440 -9.81 -7.48 22.62
CA PHE A 440 -9.84 -8.95 22.65
C PHE A 440 -8.64 -9.63 21.98
N LEU A 441 -8.09 -9.05 20.91
CA LEU A 441 -7.11 -9.71 20.04
C LEU A 441 -5.74 -9.03 20.05
N GLN A 442 -5.64 -7.73 20.39
CA GLN A 442 -4.38 -7.01 20.37
C GLN A 442 -3.36 -7.58 21.36
N ALA A 443 -2.12 -7.71 20.90
CA ALA A 443 -0.99 -8.15 21.68
C ALA A 443 -0.72 -7.16 22.83
N GLN A 444 -0.73 -7.68 24.06
CA GLN A 444 -0.45 -6.92 25.26
C GLN A 444 0.65 -7.61 26.06
N TYR A 445 1.63 -6.83 26.45
CA TYR A 445 2.83 -7.24 27.16
C TYR A 445 2.86 -6.60 28.54
N ARG A 446 3.69 -7.17 29.41
CA ARG A 446 3.94 -6.61 30.74
C ARG A 446 5.42 -6.30 30.86
N ALA A 447 5.75 -5.07 31.20
CA ALA A 447 7.12 -4.67 31.49
C ALA A 447 7.57 -5.26 32.83
N ASP A 448 8.87 -5.27 33.08
CA ASP A 448 9.44 -5.73 34.36
C ASP A 448 8.95 -4.89 35.54
N SER A 449 8.59 -3.62 35.30
CA SER A 449 7.94 -2.73 36.26
C SER A 449 6.48 -3.11 36.59
N GLY A 450 5.90 -4.07 35.86
CA GLY A 450 4.51 -4.49 36.00
C GLY A 450 3.50 -3.72 35.13
N GLU A 451 3.95 -2.69 34.42
CA GLU A 451 3.13 -1.85 33.51
C GLU A 451 2.70 -2.62 32.26
N TRP A 452 1.50 -2.32 31.76
CA TRP A 452 1.02 -2.82 30.48
C TRP A 452 1.64 -2.05 29.32
N ARG A 453 2.04 -2.75 28.25
CA ARG A 453 2.60 -2.16 27.02
C ARG A 453 2.12 -2.93 25.81
N GLU A 454 2.07 -2.25 24.67
CA GLU A 454 1.63 -2.83 23.39
C GLU A 454 2.81 -3.32 22.54
N THR A 455 4.03 -2.96 22.92
CA THR A 455 5.26 -3.39 22.27
C THR A 455 5.97 -4.47 23.09
N PRO A 456 6.56 -5.49 22.45
CA PRO A 456 7.29 -6.53 23.15
C PRO A 456 8.50 -5.94 23.90
N PRO A 457 8.74 -6.31 25.18
CA PRO A 457 9.86 -5.79 25.96
C PRO A 457 11.22 -6.32 25.48
N ALA A 458 11.23 -7.48 24.82
CA ALA A 458 12.40 -8.09 24.22
C ALA A 458 12.03 -8.82 22.93
N GLN A 459 13.01 -9.03 22.05
CA GLN A 459 12.79 -9.78 20.82
C GLN A 459 12.37 -11.22 21.13
N GLY A 460 11.25 -11.66 20.55
CA GLY A 460 10.70 -13.00 20.78
C GLY A 460 9.84 -13.14 22.04
N ALA A 461 9.59 -12.07 22.80
CA ALA A 461 8.67 -12.11 23.93
C ALA A 461 7.26 -12.53 23.48
N ALA A 462 6.68 -13.50 24.19
CA ALA A 462 5.29 -13.90 23.97
C ALA A 462 4.35 -12.87 24.64
N PRO A 463 3.24 -12.49 23.98
CA PRO A 463 2.28 -11.59 24.59
C PRO A 463 1.58 -12.28 25.77
N VAL A 464 1.33 -11.51 26.82
CA VAL A 464 0.55 -11.96 27.99
C VAL A 464 -0.92 -12.16 27.60
N ARG A 465 -1.42 -11.33 26.66
CA ARG A 465 -2.77 -11.40 26.11
C ARG A 465 -2.76 -11.08 24.62
N GLY A 466 -3.74 -11.61 23.90
CA GLY A 466 -3.90 -11.37 22.46
C GLY A 466 -2.95 -12.20 21.60
N TRP A 467 -2.87 -11.84 20.33
CA TRP A 467 -2.11 -12.56 19.32
C TRP A 467 -0.95 -11.71 18.82
N ALA A 468 0.29 -12.23 18.85
CA ALA A 468 1.51 -11.44 18.61
C ALA A 468 1.54 -10.62 17.30
N PRO A 469 0.99 -11.11 16.16
CA PRO A 469 0.88 -10.32 14.93
C PRO A 469 -0.13 -9.16 15.01
N MET A 470 -1.07 -9.19 15.95
CA MET A 470 -2.10 -8.19 16.14
C MET A 470 -1.57 -7.04 17.02
N GLY A 471 -0.69 -6.21 16.48
CA GLY A 471 -0.29 -4.94 17.10
C GLY A 471 -1.21 -3.78 16.70
N ASN A 472 -0.99 -2.58 17.26
CA ASN A 472 -1.80 -1.39 17.01
C ASN A 472 -2.09 -1.14 15.52
N ASN A 473 -1.05 -1.15 14.67
CA ASN A 473 -1.22 -0.94 13.23
C ASN A 473 -2.15 -1.98 12.55
N ALA A 474 -2.19 -3.22 13.04
CA ALA A 474 -3.09 -4.24 12.50
C ALA A 474 -4.54 -3.99 12.95
N VAL A 475 -4.74 -3.52 14.19
CA VAL A 475 -6.05 -3.14 14.73
C VAL A 475 -6.61 -1.95 13.94
N ASN A 476 -5.81 -0.89 13.77
CA ASN A 476 -6.17 0.28 12.95
C ASN A 476 -6.53 -0.09 11.51
N PHE A 477 -5.78 -1.01 10.90
CA PHE A 477 -6.09 -1.50 9.55
C PHE A 477 -7.44 -2.23 9.51
N VAL A 478 -7.80 -3.01 10.54
CA VAL A 478 -9.13 -3.62 10.64
C VAL A 478 -10.21 -2.54 10.77
N GLY A 479 -10.00 -1.55 11.66
CA GLY A 479 -10.97 -0.47 11.85
C GLY A 479 -11.25 0.31 10.58
N THR A 480 -10.21 0.71 9.84
CA THR A 480 -10.36 1.42 8.56
C THR A 480 -10.97 0.56 7.47
N THR A 481 -10.65 -0.75 7.44
CA THR A 481 -11.28 -1.71 6.51
C THR A 481 -12.77 -1.85 6.79
N VAL A 482 -13.17 -1.98 8.05
CA VAL A 482 -14.58 -2.05 8.45
C VAL A 482 -15.30 -0.75 8.12
N GLY A 483 -14.71 0.40 8.43
CA GLY A 483 -15.29 1.71 8.09
C GLY A 483 -15.52 1.87 6.58
N GLY A 484 -14.52 1.56 5.76
CA GLY A 484 -14.67 1.59 4.30
C GLY A 484 -15.71 0.59 3.79
N GLY A 485 -15.74 -0.63 4.34
CA GLY A 485 -16.69 -1.67 3.96
C GLY A 485 -18.14 -1.34 4.31
N ILE A 486 -18.39 -0.71 5.46
CA ILE A 486 -19.72 -0.27 5.86
C ILE A 486 -20.21 0.88 4.96
N ALA A 487 -19.34 1.83 4.64
CA ALA A 487 -19.68 2.88 3.69
C ALA A 487 -20.05 2.31 2.31
N LEU A 488 -19.28 1.35 1.80
CA LEU A 488 -19.60 0.66 0.55
C LEU A 488 -20.95 -0.06 0.63
N ALA A 489 -21.19 -0.84 1.69
CA ALA A 489 -22.45 -1.56 1.87
C ALA A 489 -23.65 -0.60 1.92
N GLY A 490 -23.53 0.54 2.62
CA GLY A 490 -24.59 1.53 2.67
C GLY A 490 -24.92 2.13 1.30
N VAL A 491 -23.90 2.42 0.49
CA VAL A 491 -24.11 2.92 -0.88
C VAL A 491 -24.80 1.88 -1.75
N LEU A 492 -24.40 0.61 -1.67
CA LEU A 492 -25.01 -0.48 -2.44
C LEU A 492 -26.43 -0.84 -2.00
N LEU A 493 -26.84 -0.46 -0.78
CA LEU A 493 -28.17 -0.71 -0.25
C LEU A 493 -29.14 0.46 -0.50
N VAL A 494 -28.61 1.67 -0.67
CA VAL A 494 -29.40 2.91 -0.84
C VAL A 494 -29.47 3.36 -2.30
N GLY A 495 -28.42 3.10 -3.10
CA GLY A 495 -28.37 3.35 -4.54
C GLY A 495 -28.72 2.11 -5.35
#